data_AF-A0A2V7JG84-F1
#
_entry.id   AF-A0A2V7JG84-F1
#
_cell.length_a   1.000
_cell.length_b   1.000
_cell.length_c   1.000
_cell.angle_alpha   90.00
_cell.angle_beta   90.00
_cell.angle_gamma   90.00
#
_symmetry.space_group_name_H-M   'P 1'
#
loop_
_entity.id
_entity.type
_entity.pdbx_description
1 polymer ?
#
loop_
_entity_poly.entity_id
_entity_poly.type
_entity_poly.pdbx_seq_one_letter_code
_entity_poly.pdbx_strand_id
1 'polypeptide(L)'
;MPGAALPRGCTAWRSCWVRETGADSAALRAAAQGIVDAAHAAPAPGTGPRPGPLQCHDITVYPALGIAGGACAGYGVLLDIRDPAHPKRIAAVADSNFAFWHSATFSNDGTKLLFTDEWGGGLQPKCRVTDKPEWGADAIFTVTKDTMVFRSYYKMPAPQTPFENCVAHNGSLIPIPGRDIMAQGWYQGGISVFDWTDPAHPKEIAYFDPWSAYWYNGYIISSEIGRGLDILELQPSAFISQNEIDAAKLVRFDVLNVQDQPKLVWPASFVVARAYLDQLARTNGLAPARVGAAREGLARAEKLSGQARRDALTRLATELSGDAAGAPDQAKVRTLATAVTDLAAAP
;
A
#
# COMPACT_ATOMS: atom_id res chain seq x y z
N MET A 1 -33.13 41.90 -42.12
CA MET A 1 -33.59 40.98 -43.19
C MET A 1 -33.02 41.50 -44.50
N PRO A 2 -32.15 40.72 -45.17
CA PRO A 2 -32.58 39.79 -46.21
C PRO A 2 -32.08 38.35 -45.95
N GLY A 3 -32.63 37.40 -46.70
CA GLY A 3 -32.72 35.99 -46.34
C GLY A 3 -31.46 35.17 -46.60
N ALA A 4 -31.16 34.27 -45.66
CA ALA A 4 -30.21 33.20 -45.85
C ALA A 4 -30.87 32.10 -46.70
N ALA A 5 -30.28 31.84 -47.87
CA ALA A 5 -30.68 30.73 -48.73
C ALA A 5 -30.27 29.41 -48.07
N LEU A 6 -31.25 28.51 -47.87
CA LEU A 6 -30.98 27.12 -47.52
C LEU A 6 -30.23 26.43 -48.68
N PRO A 7 -29.18 25.62 -48.40
CA PRO A 7 -28.56 24.80 -49.43
C PRO A 7 -29.61 23.79 -49.94
N ARG A 8 -29.67 23.62 -51.26
CA ARG A 8 -30.57 22.67 -51.91
C ARG A 8 -30.29 21.25 -51.40
N GLY A 9 -31.29 20.59 -50.81
CA GLY A 9 -31.27 19.14 -50.62
C GLY A 9 -31.75 18.54 -49.29
N CYS A 10 -32.57 19.23 -48.48
CA CYS A 10 -33.13 18.63 -47.25
C CYS A 10 -34.66 18.61 -47.27
N THR A 11 -35.26 17.45 -47.56
CA THR A 11 -36.66 17.16 -47.23
C THR A 11 -36.73 16.51 -45.84
N ALA A 12 -37.68 16.96 -45.04
CA ALA A 12 -37.99 16.44 -43.71
C ALA A 12 -38.01 14.89 -43.71
N TRP A 13 -37.40 14.27 -42.69
CA TRP A 13 -37.41 12.82 -42.38
C TRP A 13 -36.21 11.93 -42.76
N ARG A 14 -34.98 12.46 -42.87
CA ARG A 14 -33.75 11.64 -42.71
C ARG A 14 -32.68 12.39 -41.92
N SER A 15 -32.08 11.71 -40.95
CA SER A 15 -30.98 12.20 -40.12
C SER A 15 -29.84 12.71 -40.99
N CYS A 16 -29.52 14.00 -40.91
CA CYS A 16 -28.35 14.58 -41.55
C CYS A 16 -27.09 14.17 -40.79
N TRP A 17 -26.56 12.99 -41.11
CA TRP A 17 -25.17 12.67 -40.77
C TRP A 17 -24.28 13.32 -41.82
N VAL A 18 -23.68 14.46 -41.48
CA VAL A 18 -22.55 15.01 -42.23
C VAL A 18 -21.39 14.04 -42.01
N ARG A 19 -20.89 13.41 -43.09
CA ARG A 19 -19.68 12.58 -43.00
C ARG A 19 -18.49 13.48 -42.67
N GLU A 20 -17.70 13.13 -41.66
CA GLU A 20 -16.48 13.88 -41.37
C GLU A 20 -15.55 13.82 -42.58
N THR A 21 -15.10 14.99 -43.00
CA THR A 21 -14.16 15.14 -44.11
C THR A 21 -12.71 15.16 -43.59
N GLY A 22 -11.75 14.99 -44.50
CA GLY A 22 -10.34 15.17 -44.17
C GLY A 22 -10.02 16.58 -43.64
N ALA A 23 -10.80 17.58 -44.04
CA ALA A 23 -10.67 18.95 -43.53
C ALA A 23 -11.16 19.07 -42.08
N ASP A 24 -12.24 18.37 -41.71
CA ASP A 24 -12.75 18.34 -40.34
C ASP A 24 -11.75 17.66 -39.40
N SER A 25 -11.12 16.58 -39.87
CA SER A 25 -10.03 15.91 -39.13
C SER A 25 -8.80 16.79 -38.95
N ALA A 26 -8.44 17.59 -39.96
CA ALA A 26 -7.31 18.51 -39.89
C ALA A 26 -7.61 19.70 -38.96
N ALA A 27 -8.82 20.24 -39.03
CA ALA A 27 -9.30 21.31 -38.15
C ALA A 27 -9.34 20.83 -36.69
N LEU A 28 -9.84 19.62 -36.43
CA LEU A 28 -9.83 19.03 -35.10
C LEU A 28 -8.39 18.84 -34.58
N ARG A 29 -7.47 18.31 -35.38
CA ARG A 29 -6.05 18.17 -34.96
C ARG A 29 -5.38 19.51 -34.67
N ALA A 30 -5.66 20.53 -35.46
CA ALA A 30 -5.14 21.88 -35.24
C ALA A 30 -5.72 22.53 -33.97
N ALA A 31 -6.98 22.24 -33.66
CA ALA A 31 -7.68 22.78 -32.49
C ALA A 31 -7.52 21.92 -31.22
N ALA A 32 -7.10 20.65 -31.35
CA ALA A 32 -7.10 19.67 -30.26
C ALA A 32 -6.34 20.17 -29.03
N GLN A 33 -5.15 20.74 -29.22
CA GLN A 33 -4.36 21.28 -28.12
C GLN A 33 -5.08 22.45 -27.44
N GLY A 34 -5.66 23.38 -28.23
CA GLY A 34 -6.43 24.50 -27.67
C GLY A 34 -7.71 24.06 -26.95
N ILE A 35 -8.36 22.99 -27.40
CA ILE A 35 -9.53 22.39 -26.75
C ILE A 35 -9.11 21.73 -25.42
N VAL A 36 -8.00 21.00 -25.41
CA VAL A 36 -7.42 20.39 -24.21
C VAL A 36 -6.99 21.47 -23.21
N ASP A 37 -6.31 22.52 -23.67
CA ASP A 37 -5.85 23.64 -22.84
C ASP A 37 -7.04 24.41 -22.24
N ALA A 38 -8.13 24.57 -22.99
CA ALA A 38 -9.37 25.21 -22.52
C ALA A 38 -10.17 24.31 -21.56
N ALA A 39 -10.20 23.00 -21.79
CA ALA A 39 -10.92 22.04 -20.96
C ALA A 39 -10.21 21.76 -19.62
N HIS A 40 -8.90 21.90 -19.59
CA HIS A 40 -8.05 21.62 -18.42
C HIS A 40 -7.38 22.87 -17.85
N ALA A 41 -7.90 24.07 -18.14
CA ALA A 41 -7.29 25.37 -17.83
C ALA A 41 -6.51 25.38 -16.50
N ALA A 42 -5.20 25.14 -16.60
CA ALA A 42 -4.29 25.39 -15.51
C ALA A 42 -4.24 26.91 -15.32
N PRO A 43 -4.25 27.43 -14.08
CA PRO A 43 -4.11 28.86 -13.87
C PRO A 43 -2.84 29.36 -14.58
N ALA A 44 -2.94 30.54 -15.20
CA ALA A 44 -1.83 31.16 -15.90
C ALA A 44 -0.60 31.17 -14.98
N PRO A 45 0.58 30.73 -15.45
CA PRO A 45 1.77 30.73 -14.61
C PRO A 45 2.09 32.19 -14.27
N GLY A 46 1.99 32.53 -12.99
CA GLY A 46 2.65 33.73 -12.47
C GLY A 46 4.16 33.64 -12.73
N THR A 47 4.88 34.75 -12.57
CA THR A 47 6.34 34.85 -12.77
C THR A 47 7.19 34.06 -11.75
N GLY A 48 6.60 33.07 -11.08
CA GLY A 48 7.25 32.17 -10.13
C GLY A 48 7.29 30.72 -10.64
N PRO A 49 7.96 29.81 -9.91
CA PRO A 49 7.88 28.38 -10.18
C PRO A 49 6.42 27.95 -10.28
N ARG A 50 6.07 27.13 -11.28
CA ARG A 50 4.70 26.59 -11.43
C ARG A 50 4.23 26.07 -10.07
N PRO A 51 3.15 26.61 -9.48
CA PRO A 51 2.59 26.02 -8.27
C PRO A 51 2.25 24.57 -8.61
N GLY A 52 2.63 23.65 -7.71
CA GLY A 52 2.25 22.25 -7.82
C GLY A 52 0.72 22.07 -7.79
N PRO A 53 0.21 20.83 -7.83
CA PRO A 53 -1.23 20.56 -7.78
C PRO A 53 -1.89 21.32 -6.61
N LEU A 54 -3.07 21.91 -6.86
CA LEU A 54 -3.78 22.79 -5.91
C LEU A 54 -4.72 22.04 -4.96
N GLN A 55 -4.75 20.70 -4.98
CA GLN A 55 -5.75 19.88 -4.28
C GLN A 55 -5.11 18.58 -3.75
N CYS A 56 -4.36 18.68 -2.64
CA CYS A 56 -3.96 17.49 -1.89
C CYS A 56 -5.17 16.93 -1.14
N HIS A 57 -5.54 15.68 -1.44
CA HIS A 57 -6.70 15.01 -0.84
C HIS A 57 -6.33 14.42 0.51
N ASP A 58 -5.23 13.65 0.56
CA ASP A 58 -4.71 13.05 1.79
C ASP A 58 -3.19 13.25 1.90
N ILE A 59 -2.71 13.23 3.14
CA ILE A 59 -1.29 13.28 3.47
C ILE A 59 -0.99 12.31 4.61
N THR A 60 -0.03 11.43 4.38
CA THR A 60 0.51 10.55 5.41
C THR A 60 1.88 11.08 5.81
N VAL A 61 2.03 11.51 7.06
CA VAL A 61 3.32 11.89 7.64
C VAL A 61 3.94 10.68 8.32
N TYR A 62 5.26 10.56 8.23
CA TYR A 62 6.03 9.56 8.94
C TYR A 62 7.16 10.23 9.75
N PRO A 63 6.84 10.78 10.94
CA PRO A 63 7.76 11.62 11.70
C PRO A 63 9.06 10.93 12.08
N ALA A 64 9.02 9.63 12.39
CA ALA A 64 10.21 8.85 12.76
C ALA A 64 11.28 8.79 11.66
N LEU A 65 10.91 9.00 10.40
CA LEU A 65 11.81 9.07 9.25
C LEU A 65 11.93 10.49 8.68
N GLY A 66 11.13 11.44 9.16
CA GLY A 66 11.12 12.82 8.67
C GLY A 66 10.66 12.93 7.21
N ILE A 67 9.74 12.08 6.78
CA ILE A 67 9.17 12.08 5.42
C ILE A 67 7.64 12.13 5.45
N ALA A 68 7.01 12.60 4.39
CA ALA A 68 5.57 12.53 4.19
C ALA A 68 5.20 12.21 2.74
N GLY A 69 4.13 11.45 2.55
CA GLY A 69 3.55 11.11 1.25
C GLY A 69 2.26 11.89 1.08
N GLY A 70 2.19 12.74 0.06
CA GLY A 70 0.97 13.48 -0.29
C GLY A 70 0.29 12.90 -1.51
N ALA A 71 -0.99 12.59 -1.40
CA ALA A 71 -1.83 12.17 -2.52
C ALA A 71 -2.60 13.40 -3.01
N CYS A 72 -2.11 14.02 -4.09
CA CYS A 72 -2.60 15.31 -4.56
C CYS A 72 -3.18 15.23 -5.95
N ALA A 73 -4.53 15.24 -6.05
CA ALA A 73 -5.35 15.16 -7.26
C ALA A 73 -4.52 15.27 -8.57
N GLY A 74 -4.01 14.12 -9.02
CA GLY A 74 -3.16 13.97 -10.23
C GLY A 74 -1.69 13.58 -9.99
N TYR A 75 -1.17 13.68 -8.77
CA TYR A 75 0.21 13.37 -8.40
C TYR A 75 0.32 12.70 -7.04
N GLY A 76 1.22 11.72 -6.93
CA GLY A 76 1.80 11.31 -5.66
C GLY A 76 3.05 12.13 -5.41
N VAL A 77 3.18 12.76 -4.24
CA VAL A 77 4.36 13.55 -3.86
C VAL A 77 5.05 12.95 -2.65
N LEU A 78 6.38 13.04 -2.63
CA LEU A 78 7.20 12.73 -1.47
C LEU A 78 7.80 14.03 -0.93
N LEU A 79 7.64 14.23 0.37
CA LEU A 79 8.09 15.41 1.08
C LEU A 79 9.14 15.01 2.13
N ASP A 80 10.18 15.83 2.25
CA ASP A 80 11.04 15.89 3.43
C ASP A 80 10.42 16.86 4.43
N ILE A 81 10.14 16.35 5.63
CA ILE A 81 9.50 17.07 6.73
C ILE A 81 10.40 17.11 7.98
N ARG A 82 11.71 16.94 7.83
CA ARG A 82 12.66 17.08 8.96
C ARG A 82 12.68 18.48 9.57
N ASP A 83 12.33 19.48 8.76
CA ASP A 83 11.94 20.82 9.22
C ASP A 83 10.45 21.03 8.88
N PRO A 84 9.52 20.73 9.80
CA PRO A 84 8.08 20.82 9.54
C PRO A 84 7.59 22.23 9.19
N ALA A 85 8.32 23.27 9.59
CA ALA A 85 8.00 24.66 9.24
C ALA A 85 8.37 24.99 7.78
N HIS A 86 9.29 24.23 7.18
CA HIS A 86 9.77 24.41 5.82
C HIS A 86 9.86 23.08 5.06
N PRO A 87 8.73 22.37 4.85
CA PRO A 87 8.74 21.08 4.18
C PRO A 87 9.21 21.23 2.73
N LYS A 88 9.95 20.24 2.22
CA LYS A 88 10.49 20.25 0.85
C LYS A 88 9.95 19.09 0.06
N ARG A 89 9.36 19.36 -1.10
CA ARG A 89 9.05 18.30 -2.05
C ARG A 89 10.35 17.74 -2.64
N ILE A 90 10.61 16.47 -2.38
CA ILE A 90 11.82 15.78 -2.85
C ILE A 90 11.54 14.87 -4.05
N ALA A 91 10.32 14.35 -4.21
CA ALA A 91 9.92 13.60 -5.39
C ALA A 91 8.45 13.82 -5.75
N ALA A 92 8.08 13.53 -6.99
CA ALA A 92 6.70 13.47 -7.45
C ALA A 92 6.56 12.43 -8.56
N VAL A 93 5.42 11.74 -8.61
CA VAL A 93 5.04 10.79 -9.64
C VAL A 93 3.64 11.12 -10.15
N ALA A 94 3.39 10.77 -11.40
CA ALA A 94 2.08 10.80 -12.01
C ALA A 94 1.90 9.49 -12.77
N ASP A 95 0.66 9.05 -12.92
CA ASP A 95 0.31 7.78 -13.55
C ASP A 95 -0.95 7.97 -14.37
N SER A 96 -0.90 7.64 -15.67
CA SER A 96 -2.06 7.74 -16.57
C SER A 96 -3.15 6.73 -16.25
N ASN A 97 -2.85 5.71 -15.45
CA ASN A 97 -3.81 4.74 -14.95
C ASN A 97 -4.47 5.18 -13.65
N PHE A 98 -4.09 6.32 -13.08
CA PHE A 98 -4.71 6.89 -11.88
C PHE A 98 -5.67 8.00 -12.28
N ALA A 99 -6.87 7.98 -11.72
CA ALA A 99 -7.84 9.05 -11.89
C ALA A 99 -7.86 10.01 -10.70
N PHE A 100 -7.66 9.51 -9.48
CA PHE A 100 -7.65 10.32 -8.28
C PHE A 100 -6.73 9.72 -7.22
N TRP A 101 -5.58 10.35 -7.03
CA TRP A 101 -4.62 9.99 -5.98
C TRP A 101 -5.26 10.25 -4.63
N HIS A 102 -5.58 9.18 -3.92
CA HIS A 102 -6.42 9.25 -2.73
C HIS A 102 -5.59 9.25 -1.46
N SER A 103 -4.75 8.25 -1.22
CA SER A 103 -3.91 8.21 -0.01
C SER A 103 -2.55 7.62 -0.23
N ALA A 104 -1.70 7.75 0.80
CA ALA A 104 -0.33 7.28 0.82
C ALA A 104 -0.09 6.39 2.04
N THR A 105 0.70 5.33 1.93
CA THR A 105 1.12 4.49 3.07
C THR A 105 2.56 4.02 2.89
N PHE A 106 3.41 4.22 3.89
CA PHE A 106 4.80 3.78 3.84
C PHE A 106 4.92 2.34 4.35
N SER A 107 5.88 1.57 3.82
CA SER A 107 6.38 0.40 4.55
C SER A 107 6.97 0.82 5.90
N ASN A 108 7.04 -0.10 6.87
CA ASN A 108 7.49 0.29 8.21
C ASN A 108 8.94 0.81 8.23
N ASP A 109 9.77 0.39 7.29
CA ASP A 109 11.15 0.89 7.13
C ASP A 109 11.26 2.13 6.22
N GLY A 110 10.16 2.60 5.63
CA GLY A 110 10.10 3.73 4.70
C GLY A 110 10.75 3.50 3.34
N THR A 111 11.10 2.26 3.01
CA THR A 111 11.72 1.90 1.71
C THR A 111 10.70 1.74 0.58
N LYS A 112 9.41 1.69 0.90
CA LYS A 112 8.31 1.59 -0.05
C LYS A 112 7.22 2.59 0.30
N LEU A 113 6.49 3.01 -0.73
CA LEU A 113 5.34 3.90 -0.62
C LEU A 113 4.26 3.39 -1.56
N LEU A 114 3.07 3.19 -1.00
CA LEU A 114 1.87 2.78 -1.72
C LEU A 114 0.95 3.99 -1.85
N PHE A 115 0.44 4.23 -3.05
CA PHE A 115 -0.61 5.21 -3.30
C PHE A 115 -1.89 4.52 -3.78
N THR A 116 -3.04 4.95 -3.27
CA THR A 116 -4.35 4.41 -3.65
C THR A 116 -5.02 5.27 -4.72
N ASP A 117 -5.72 4.66 -5.68
CA ASP A 117 -6.54 5.35 -6.69
C ASP A 117 -8.04 5.22 -6.38
N GLU A 118 -8.64 6.32 -5.96
CA GLU A 118 -10.08 6.41 -5.72
C GLU A 118 -10.80 6.87 -6.99
N TRP A 119 -10.79 5.99 -8.00
CA TRP A 119 -11.28 6.36 -9.32
C TRP A 119 -12.72 6.90 -9.27
N GLY A 120 -12.91 8.11 -9.79
CA GLY A 120 -14.21 8.78 -9.83
C GLY A 120 -14.79 9.11 -8.45
N GLY A 121 -13.93 9.36 -7.45
CA GLY A 121 -14.32 9.76 -6.10
C GLY A 121 -15.06 8.67 -5.32
N GLY A 122 -14.71 7.41 -5.57
CA GLY A 122 -15.22 6.28 -4.81
C GLY A 122 -16.51 5.69 -5.38
N LEU A 123 -16.99 6.22 -6.51
CA LEU A 123 -18.32 5.92 -7.08
C LEU A 123 -18.30 5.07 -8.35
N GLN A 124 -17.12 4.64 -8.82
CA GLN A 124 -17.00 3.93 -10.09
C GLN A 124 -16.82 2.42 -9.90
N PRO A 125 -17.49 1.59 -10.73
CA PRO A 125 -17.38 0.14 -10.66
C PRO A 125 -16.15 -0.35 -11.42
N LYS A 126 -14.94 -0.20 -10.84
CA LYS A 126 -13.65 -0.50 -11.49
C LYS A 126 -13.04 -1.86 -11.15
N CYS A 127 -13.88 -2.83 -10.75
CA CYS A 127 -13.48 -4.23 -10.59
C CYS A 127 -14.27 -5.17 -11.52
N ARG A 128 -14.83 -4.67 -12.63
CA ARG A 128 -15.53 -5.56 -13.57
C ARG A 128 -14.50 -6.41 -14.29
N VAL A 129 -14.90 -7.59 -14.75
CA VAL A 129 -14.04 -8.50 -15.53
C VAL A 129 -13.47 -7.90 -16.81
N THR A 130 -14.06 -6.80 -17.29
CA THR A 130 -13.61 -6.05 -18.48
C THR A 130 -12.73 -4.85 -18.15
N ASP A 131 -12.64 -4.44 -16.88
CA ASP A 131 -11.74 -3.37 -16.47
C ASP A 131 -10.30 -3.86 -16.41
N LYS A 132 -9.37 -2.93 -16.61
CA LYS A 132 -7.96 -3.24 -16.43
C LYS A 132 -7.62 -3.37 -14.93
N PRO A 133 -6.78 -4.33 -14.53
CA PRO A 133 -6.40 -4.50 -13.12
C PRO A 133 -5.77 -3.27 -12.49
N GLU A 134 -5.10 -2.42 -13.28
CA GLU A 134 -4.49 -1.17 -12.81
C GLU A 134 -5.46 -0.01 -12.55
N TRP A 135 -6.76 -0.14 -12.87
CA TRP A 135 -7.73 0.94 -12.66
C TRP A 135 -8.35 0.93 -11.27
N GLY A 136 -8.29 2.06 -10.57
CA GLY A 136 -8.77 2.17 -9.19
C GLY A 136 -7.98 1.27 -8.24
N ALA A 137 -6.72 1.01 -8.56
CA ALA A 137 -5.81 0.10 -7.86
C ALA A 137 -4.82 0.87 -6.98
N ASP A 138 -4.01 0.14 -6.24
CA ASP A 138 -2.86 0.71 -5.56
C ASP A 138 -1.66 0.70 -6.50
N ALA A 139 -0.82 1.73 -6.44
CA ALA A 139 0.48 1.79 -7.11
C ALA A 139 1.58 1.73 -6.05
N ILE A 140 2.49 0.76 -6.22
CA ILE A 140 3.56 0.48 -5.26
C ILE A 140 4.88 1.00 -5.83
N PHE A 141 5.55 1.82 -5.03
CA PHE A 141 6.86 2.40 -5.35
C PHE A 141 7.90 1.95 -4.34
N THR A 142 9.14 1.72 -4.79
CA THR A 142 10.29 1.76 -3.89
C THR A 142 10.82 3.17 -3.79
N VAL A 143 11.20 3.59 -2.59
CA VAL A 143 11.70 4.93 -2.27
C VAL A 143 13.20 4.85 -2.01
N THR A 144 13.98 5.63 -2.75
CA THR A 144 15.42 5.80 -2.52
C THR A 144 15.76 7.28 -2.49
N LYS A 145 16.00 7.83 -1.29
CA LYS A 145 16.30 9.26 -1.05
C LYS A 145 15.25 10.19 -1.65
N ASP A 146 15.48 10.68 -2.86
CA ASP A 146 14.72 11.68 -3.59
C ASP A 146 13.98 11.09 -4.82
N THR A 147 13.93 9.76 -4.93
CA THR A 147 13.32 9.08 -6.07
C THR A 147 12.28 8.07 -5.62
N MET A 148 11.15 8.06 -6.32
CA MET A 148 10.13 7.00 -6.26
C MET A 148 10.20 6.19 -7.55
N VAL A 149 10.40 4.88 -7.45
CA VAL A 149 10.48 3.98 -8.60
C VAL A 149 9.29 3.03 -8.55
N PHE A 150 8.43 3.11 -9.57
CA PHE A 150 7.28 2.24 -9.73
C PHE A 150 7.70 0.77 -9.80
N ARG A 151 6.91 -0.12 -9.18
CA ARG A 151 7.16 -1.56 -9.15
C ARG A 151 6.00 -2.37 -9.68
N SER A 152 4.80 -2.15 -9.16
CA SER A 152 3.63 -2.92 -9.53
C SER A 152 2.35 -2.19 -9.11
N TYR A 153 1.23 -2.74 -9.55
CA TYR A 153 -0.08 -2.41 -9.01
C TYR A 153 -0.57 -3.53 -8.09
N TYR A 154 -1.38 -3.18 -7.09
CA TYR A 154 -2.18 -4.14 -6.34
C TYR A 154 -3.67 -3.81 -6.50
N LYS A 155 -4.47 -4.85 -6.79
CA LYS A 155 -5.93 -4.77 -6.85
C LYS A 155 -6.47 -6.03 -6.18
N MET A 156 -7.54 -5.89 -5.39
CA MET A 156 -8.27 -7.05 -4.88
C MET A 156 -8.68 -7.98 -6.05
N PRO A 157 -8.55 -9.32 -5.91
CA PRO A 157 -8.71 -10.25 -7.02
C PRO A 157 -10.18 -10.62 -7.31
N ALA A 158 -11.15 -10.13 -6.53
CA ALA A 158 -12.55 -10.49 -6.67
C ALA A 158 -13.28 -9.54 -7.65
N PRO A 159 -13.75 -10.03 -8.80
CA PRO A 159 -14.52 -9.21 -9.74
C PRO A 159 -15.87 -8.83 -9.14
N GLN A 160 -16.29 -7.59 -9.38
CA GLN A 160 -17.56 -7.03 -8.90
C GLN A 160 -18.53 -6.72 -10.04
N THR A 161 -19.80 -6.54 -9.69
CA THR A 161 -20.84 -6.16 -10.64
C THR A 161 -20.72 -4.68 -11.04
N PRO A 162 -21.40 -4.23 -12.11
CA PRO A 162 -21.46 -2.81 -12.46
C PRO A 162 -22.19 -1.92 -11.44
N PHE A 163 -22.81 -2.49 -10.40
CA PHE A 163 -23.57 -1.77 -9.38
C PHE A 163 -22.79 -1.54 -8.09
N GLU A 164 -21.66 -2.23 -7.94
CA GLU A 164 -20.74 -2.06 -6.83
C GLU A 164 -19.65 -1.11 -7.29
N ASN A 165 -19.51 0.00 -6.56
CA ASN A 165 -18.26 0.75 -6.54
C ASN A 165 -17.13 -0.27 -6.26
N CYS A 166 -15.96 -0.09 -6.86
CA CYS A 166 -14.84 -0.97 -6.55
C CYS A 166 -13.51 -0.34 -6.92
N VAL A 167 -13.07 0.54 -6.03
CA VAL A 167 -11.82 1.29 -6.11
C VAL A 167 -11.13 1.28 -4.75
N ALA A 168 -9.82 1.47 -4.74
CA ALA A 168 -9.03 1.47 -3.52
C ALA A 168 -9.50 2.57 -2.56
N HIS A 169 -9.52 2.26 -1.28
CA HIS A 169 -9.74 3.21 -0.20
C HIS A 169 -8.62 3.04 0.84
N ASN A 170 -8.65 3.81 1.94
CA ASN A 170 -7.57 3.77 2.92
C ASN A 170 -7.42 2.41 3.62
N GLY A 171 -6.21 2.18 4.10
CA GLY A 171 -5.85 1.05 4.90
C GLY A 171 -4.75 1.38 5.90
N SER A 172 -4.23 0.36 6.56
CA SER A 172 -3.14 0.50 7.53
C SER A 172 -2.30 -0.77 7.58
N LEU A 173 -1.05 -0.61 8.02
CA LEU A 173 -0.18 -1.75 8.25
C LEU A 173 -0.67 -2.63 9.39
N ILE A 174 -0.62 -3.94 9.18
CA ILE A 174 -0.65 -4.93 10.25
C ILE A 174 0.81 -5.14 10.70
N PRO A 175 1.15 -4.94 11.99
CA PRO A 175 2.52 -4.98 12.50
C PRO A 175 3.09 -6.41 12.57
N ILE A 176 3.18 -7.13 11.46
CA ILE A 176 3.87 -8.42 11.39
C ILE A 176 5.38 -8.16 11.18
N PRO A 177 6.27 -8.63 12.06
CA PRO A 177 7.69 -8.33 11.97
C PRO A 177 8.30 -8.87 10.66
N GLY A 178 9.03 -8.00 9.96
CA GLY A 178 9.71 -8.34 8.70
C GLY A 178 8.80 -8.55 7.49
N ARG A 179 7.54 -8.14 7.57
CA ARG A 179 6.60 -8.14 6.44
C ARG A 179 5.87 -6.81 6.37
N ASP A 180 5.61 -6.37 5.15
CA ASP A 180 4.74 -5.25 4.86
C ASP A 180 3.36 -5.83 4.55
N ILE A 181 2.51 -5.96 5.57
CA ILE A 181 1.13 -6.45 5.44
C ILE A 181 0.18 -5.29 5.64
N MET A 182 -0.80 -5.14 4.76
CA MET A 182 -1.79 -4.07 4.84
C MET A 182 -3.20 -4.66 4.96
N ALA A 183 -4.01 -4.08 5.84
CA ALA A 183 -5.46 -4.23 5.81
C ALA A 183 -6.04 -2.99 5.14
N GLN A 184 -6.77 -3.16 4.04
CA GLN A 184 -7.28 -2.07 3.23
C GLN A 184 -8.75 -2.29 2.86
N GLY A 185 -9.53 -1.22 2.93
CA GLY A 185 -10.89 -1.21 2.39
C GLY A 185 -10.91 -0.94 0.89
N TRP A 186 -11.88 -1.53 0.21
CA TRP A 186 -12.24 -1.26 -1.16
C TRP A 186 -13.70 -0.84 -1.15
N TYR A 187 -14.03 0.33 -1.72
CA TYR A 187 -15.41 0.81 -1.79
C TYR A 187 -16.30 -0.29 -2.34
N GLN A 188 -17.30 -0.75 -1.57
CA GLN A 188 -18.20 -1.87 -1.87
C GLN A 188 -17.55 -3.20 -2.35
N GLY A 189 -16.21 -3.29 -2.37
CA GLY A 189 -15.45 -4.50 -2.70
C GLY A 189 -14.99 -5.29 -1.48
N GLY A 190 -15.15 -4.73 -0.29
CA GLY A 190 -14.78 -5.36 0.97
C GLY A 190 -13.39 -4.96 1.47
N ILE A 191 -12.91 -5.70 2.45
CA ILE A 191 -11.58 -5.64 3.01
C ILE A 191 -10.70 -6.66 2.29
N SER A 192 -9.53 -6.19 1.86
CA SER A 192 -8.44 -7.04 1.45
C SER A 192 -7.28 -6.90 2.43
N VAL A 193 -6.77 -8.03 2.92
CA VAL A 193 -5.51 -8.09 3.65
C VAL A 193 -4.48 -8.67 2.69
N PHE A 194 -3.42 -7.92 2.42
CA PHE A 194 -2.43 -8.29 1.41
C PHE A 194 -0.99 -8.09 1.88
N ASP A 195 -0.11 -8.94 1.37
CA ASP A 195 1.33 -8.86 1.54
C ASP A 195 1.95 -8.10 0.37
N TRP A 196 2.66 -7.02 0.66
CA TRP A 196 3.42 -6.22 -0.31
C TRP A 196 4.90 -6.10 0.09
N THR A 197 5.39 -7.05 0.90
CA THR A 197 6.81 -7.17 1.27
C THR A 197 7.70 -7.26 0.04
N ASP A 198 7.26 -8.03 -0.97
CA ASP A 198 7.82 -7.96 -2.32
C ASP A 198 7.01 -6.95 -3.14
N PRO A 199 7.54 -5.74 -3.40
CA PRO A 199 6.80 -4.71 -4.11
C PRO A 199 6.56 -5.05 -5.58
N ALA A 200 7.20 -6.08 -6.14
CA ALA A 200 6.94 -6.53 -7.51
C ALA A 200 5.77 -7.53 -7.59
N HIS A 201 5.44 -8.20 -6.49
CA HIS A 201 4.45 -9.29 -6.48
C HIS A 201 3.54 -9.22 -5.23
N PRO A 202 2.77 -8.13 -5.06
CA PRO A 202 1.82 -8.03 -3.96
C PRO A 202 0.72 -9.10 -4.09
N LYS A 203 0.26 -9.63 -2.96
CA LYS A 203 -0.69 -10.76 -2.95
C LYS A 203 -1.69 -10.69 -1.81
N GLU A 204 -2.96 -10.92 -2.13
CA GLU A 204 -4.00 -11.10 -1.12
C GLU A 204 -3.77 -12.36 -0.28
N ILE A 205 -3.94 -12.24 1.04
CA ILE A 205 -3.74 -13.30 2.02
C ILE A 205 -4.94 -13.53 2.94
N ALA A 206 -5.87 -12.58 3.01
CA ALA A 206 -7.20 -12.76 3.58
C ALA A 206 -8.15 -11.70 3.00
N TYR A 207 -9.46 -11.97 3.05
CA TYR A 207 -10.48 -11.02 2.62
C TYR A 207 -11.73 -11.16 3.51
N PHE A 208 -12.53 -10.10 3.56
CA PHE A 208 -13.84 -10.08 4.22
C PHE A 208 -14.68 -8.98 3.57
N ASP A 209 -15.99 -9.12 3.44
CA ASP A 209 -16.82 -8.14 2.71
C ASP A 209 -17.43 -7.05 3.62
N PRO A 210 -16.66 -6.04 4.07
CA PRO A 210 -17.17 -4.67 4.28
C PRO A 210 -16.21 -3.51 3.87
N TRP A 211 -16.71 -2.27 3.90
CA TRP A 211 -16.19 -1.06 3.21
C TRP A 211 -14.79 -0.54 3.61
N SER A 212 -14.48 -0.39 4.91
CA SER A 212 -13.23 0.23 5.39
C SER A 212 -12.47 -0.68 6.35
N ALA A 213 -11.14 -0.55 6.45
CA ALA A 213 -10.35 -1.44 7.31
C ALA A 213 -9.14 -0.75 7.93
N TYR A 214 -9.08 -0.75 9.26
CA TYR A 214 -7.90 -0.31 9.99
C TYR A 214 -7.50 -1.32 11.06
N TRP A 215 -6.21 -1.62 11.17
CA TRP A 215 -5.68 -2.42 12.25
C TRP A 215 -5.62 -1.62 13.54
N TYR A 216 -6.18 -2.15 14.62
CA TYR A 216 -6.09 -1.58 15.95
C TYR A 216 -5.95 -2.67 17.01
N ASN A 217 -4.77 -2.75 17.64
CA ASN A 217 -4.49 -3.56 18.83
C ASN A 217 -4.94 -5.03 18.75
N GLY A 218 -4.77 -5.68 17.60
CA GLY A 218 -5.13 -7.09 17.40
C GLY A 218 -6.38 -7.35 16.57
N TYR A 219 -7.12 -6.29 16.23
CA TYR A 219 -8.35 -6.36 15.46
C TYR A 219 -8.26 -5.52 14.19
N ILE A 220 -9.00 -5.92 13.16
CA ILE A 220 -9.32 -5.05 12.03
C ILE A 220 -10.69 -4.43 12.33
N ILE A 221 -10.69 -3.11 12.49
CA ILE A 221 -11.89 -2.30 12.74
C ILE A 221 -12.39 -1.80 11.40
N SER A 222 -13.65 -2.10 11.12
CA SER A 222 -14.29 -1.78 9.85
C SER A 222 -15.59 -1.04 10.05
N SER A 223 -15.74 0.09 9.36
CA SER A 223 -17.02 0.78 9.24
C SER A 223 -17.60 0.54 7.85
N GLU A 224 -18.87 0.16 7.80
CA GLU A 224 -19.67 -0.01 6.60
C GLU A 224 -20.88 0.94 6.66
N ILE A 225 -21.15 1.67 5.56
CA ILE A 225 -22.13 2.76 5.57
C ILE A 225 -23.56 2.28 5.89
N GLY A 226 -23.94 1.08 5.49
CA GLY A 226 -25.26 0.51 5.73
C GLY A 226 -25.39 -0.36 6.99
N ARG A 227 -24.33 -1.06 7.40
CA ARG A 227 -24.36 -2.10 8.44
C ARG A 227 -23.71 -1.69 9.75
N GLY A 228 -22.93 -0.61 9.78
CA GLY A 228 -22.32 -0.09 11.00
C GLY A 228 -20.87 -0.54 11.20
N LEU A 229 -20.58 -1.20 12.33
CA LEU A 229 -19.23 -1.51 12.80
C LEU A 229 -18.99 -3.03 12.85
N ASP A 230 -17.96 -3.48 12.13
CA ASP A 230 -17.42 -4.83 12.20
C ASP A 230 -16.08 -4.82 12.94
N ILE A 231 -15.87 -5.81 13.82
CA ILE A 231 -14.61 -6.04 14.53
C ILE A 231 -14.13 -7.44 14.18
N LEU A 232 -13.01 -7.52 13.47
CA LEU A 232 -12.51 -8.75 12.89
C LEU A 232 -11.18 -9.13 13.53
N GLU A 233 -10.94 -10.43 13.68
CA GLU A 233 -9.68 -10.96 14.16
C GLU A 233 -9.09 -11.89 13.11
N LEU A 234 -7.79 -11.71 12.81
CA LEU A 234 -7.09 -12.61 11.91
C LEU A 234 -6.92 -13.99 12.55
N GLN A 235 -7.19 -15.03 11.77
CA GLN A 235 -6.91 -16.41 12.13
C GLN A 235 -5.70 -16.94 11.37
N PRO A 236 -4.93 -17.88 11.96
CA PRO A 236 -3.83 -18.53 11.26
C PRO A 236 -4.27 -19.17 9.95
N SER A 237 -3.42 -19.08 8.94
CA SER A 237 -3.65 -19.64 7.61
C SER A 237 -2.34 -20.14 6.99
N ALA A 238 -2.40 -20.61 5.74
CA ALA A 238 -1.19 -20.93 4.99
C ALA A 238 -0.28 -19.71 4.76
N PHE A 239 -0.80 -18.48 4.89
CA PHE A 239 -0.07 -17.24 4.61
C PHE A 239 0.44 -16.52 5.86
N ILE A 240 -0.17 -16.75 7.01
CA ILE A 240 0.15 -16.09 8.28
C ILE A 240 0.08 -17.12 9.41
N SER A 241 1.16 -17.29 10.17
CA SER A 241 1.18 -18.18 11.34
C SER A 241 0.59 -17.52 12.60
N GLN A 242 0.24 -18.33 13.60
CA GLN A 242 -0.18 -17.81 14.91
C GLN A 242 0.89 -16.91 15.54
N ASN A 243 2.18 -17.25 15.43
CA ASN A 243 3.26 -16.42 15.96
C ASN A 243 3.34 -15.05 15.26
N GLU A 244 3.02 -14.97 13.96
CA GLU A 244 2.96 -13.68 13.25
C GLU A 244 1.80 -12.82 13.76
N ILE A 245 0.62 -13.41 14.00
CA ILE A 245 -0.55 -12.71 14.57
C ILE A 245 -0.25 -12.24 16.00
N ASP A 246 0.33 -13.10 16.82
CA ASP A 246 0.66 -12.79 18.21
C ASP A 246 1.77 -11.73 18.30
N ALA A 247 2.76 -11.76 17.40
CA ALA A 247 3.77 -10.72 17.30
C ALA A 247 3.15 -9.37 16.89
N ALA A 248 2.15 -9.37 16.01
CA ALA A 248 1.42 -8.15 15.66
C ALA A 248 0.66 -7.55 16.85
N LYS A 249 0.12 -8.39 17.73
CA LYS A 249 -0.57 -7.95 18.95
C LYS A 249 0.35 -7.32 20.01
N LEU A 250 1.67 -7.46 19.88
CA LEU A 250 2.64 -6.81 20.77
C LEU A 250 2.77 -5.30 20.51
N VAL A 251 2.46 -4.84 19.29
CA VAL A 251 2.47 -3.42 18.97
C VAL A 251 1.12 -2.83 19.33
N ARG A 252 1.10 -1.95 20.32
CA ARG A 252 -0.12 -1.35 20.85
C ARG A 252 -0.08 0.18 20.77
N PHE A 253 -1.24 0.75 20.50
CA PHE A 253 -1.47 2.18 20.46
C PHE A 253 -2.55 2.55 21.47
N ASP A 254 -2.32 3.64 22.20
CA ASP A 254 -3.37 4.26 23.04
C ASP A 254 -4.32 5.10 22.18
N VAL A 255 -3.76 5.76 21.16
CA VAL A 255 -4.46 6.51 20.11
C VAL A 255 -3.74 6.22 18.80
N LEU A 256 -4.50 5.96 17.73
CA LEU A 256 -3.95 5.72 16.40
C LEU A 256 -4.61 6.65 15.39
N ASN A 257 -3.77 7.46 14.74
CA ASN A 257 -4.09 8.10 13.46
C ASN A 257 -3.20 7.44 12.41
N VAL A 258 -3.78 6.75 11.44
CA VAL A 258 -3.01 5.97 10.46
C VAL A 258 -2.23 6.86 9.48
N GLN A 259 -2.69 8.09 9.28
CA GLN A 259 -1.99 9.11 8.49
C GLN A 259 -0.88 9.82 9.27
N ASP A 260 -0.87 9.77 10.60
CA ASP A 260 0.31 10.10 11.41
C ASP A 260 1.07 8.79 11.69
N GLN A 261 1.62 8.20 10.63
CA GLN A 261 2.05 6.81 10.63
C GLN A 261 3.11 6.56 11.71
N PRO A 262 2.81 5.75 12.74
CA PRO A 262 3.77 5.44 13.78
C PRO A 262 4.81 4.44 13.26
N LYS A 263 6.04 4.53 13.78
CA LYS A 263 7.03 3.48 13.57
C LYS A 263 6.64 2.26 14.40
N LEU A 264 6.44 1.14 13.74
CA LEU A 264 6.12 -0.14 14.39
C LEU A 264 7.43 -0.72 14.95
N VAL A 265 7.45 -0.97 16.25
CA VAL A 265 8.60 -1.53 16.97
C VAL A 265 8.11 -2.67 17.84
N TRP A 266 8.76 -3.82 17.73
CA TRP A 266 8.43 -5.01 18.50
C TRP A 266 9.36 -5.13 19.71
N PRO A 267 8.86 -5.51 20.89
CA PRO A 267 9.72 -5.82 22.01
C PRO A 267 10.46 -7.15 21.74
N ALA A 268 11.64 -7.30 22.35
CA ALA A 268 12.36 -8.56 22.35
C ALA A 268 11.50 -9.65 23.01
N SER A 269 11.04 -10.61 22.22
CA SER A 269 10.13 -11.66 22.69
C SER A 269 10.31 -12.95 21.89
N PHE A 270 10.03 -14.09 22.53
CA PHE A 270 10.08 -15.40 21.87
C PHE A 270 9.14 -15.47 20.65
N VAL A 271 7.99 -14.82 20.71
CA VAL A 271 7.00 -14.84 19.64
C VAL A 271 7.49 -14.11 18.38
N VAL A 272 8.24 -13.01 18.53
CA VAL A 272 8.88 -12.31 17.39
C VAL A 272 9.93 -13.21 16.73
N ALA A 273 10.79 -13.87 17.51
CA ALA A 273 11.76 -14.82 16.97
C ALA A 273 11.06 -16.00 16.26
N ARG A 274 9.97 -16.53 16.84
CA ARG A 274 9.17 -17.59 16.21
C ARG A 274 8.48 -17.12 14.93
N ALA A 275 8.00 -15.88 14.86
CA ALA A 275 7.39 -15.31 13.66
C ALA A 275 8.37 -15.29 12.48
N TYR A 276 9.60 -14.81 12.69
CA TYR A 276 10.66 -14.89 11.65
C TYR A 276 10.98 -16.32 11.25
N LEU A 277 11.05 -17.24 12.21
CA LEU A 277 11.34 -18.65 11.95
C LEU A 277 10.22 -19.34 11.15
N ASP A 278 8.96 -19.04 11.45
CA ASP A 278 7.81 -19.54 10.68
C ASP A 278 7.79 -18.98 9.26
N GLN A 279 8.18 -17.71 9.07
CA GLN A 279 8.34 -17.13 7.74
C GLN A 279 9.43 -17.87 6.93
N LEU A 280 10.61 -18.09 7.53
CA LEU A 280 11.71 -18.84 6.90
C LEU A 280 11.29 -20.27 6.55
N ALA A 281 10.53 -20.92 7.41
CA ALA A 281 9.99 -22.26 7.14
C ALA A 281 9.02 -22.24 5.94
N ARG A 282 8.12 -21.25 5.90
CA ARG A 282 7.11 -21.11 4.83
C ARG A 282 7.73 -20.80 3.47
N THR A 283 8.79 -19.99 3.43
CA THR A 283 9.46 -19.59 2.18
C THR A 283 10.61 -20.50 1.78
N ASN A 284 10.88 -21.60 2.52
CA ASN A 284 12.10 -22.38 2.39
C ASN A 284 13.38 -21.54 2.49
N GLY A 285 13.32 -20.44 3.26
CA GLY A 285 14.43 -19.51 3.49
C GLY A 285 15.55 -20.06 4.36
N LEU A 286 15.30 -21.16 5.08
CA LEU A 286 16.27 -21.90 5.89
C LEU A 286 16.00 -23.41 5.77
N ALA A 287 17.05 -24.24 5.81
CA ALA A 287 16.92 -25.68 5.67
C ALA A 287 15.99 -26.28 6.76
N PRO A 288 15.07 -27.22 6.44
CA PRO A 288 14.10 -27.75 7.39
C PRO A 288 14.71 -28.30 8.69
N ALA A 289 15.87 -28.96 8.60
CA ALA A 289 16.59 -29.45 9.78
C ALA A 289 17.06 -28.31 10.70
N ARG A 290 17.51 -27.19 10.13
CA ARG A 290 17.91 -25.99 10.88
C ARG A 290 16.70 -25.27 11.47
N VAL A 291 15.59 -25.21 10.75
CA VAL A 291 14.31 -24.71 11.29
C VAL A 291 13.88 -25.53 12.51
N GLY A 292 13.94 -26.87 12.42
CA GLY A 292 13.64 -27.76 13.53
C GLY A 292 14.53 -27.51 14.75
N ALA A 293 15.85 -27.47 14.53
CA ALA A 293 16.82 -27.18 15.59
C ALA A 293 16.59 -25.82 16.28
N ALA A 294 16.31 -24.77 15.49
CA ALA A 294 16.03 -23.44 16.02
C ALA A 294 14.72 -23.40 16.83
N ARG A 295 13.66 -24.10 16.38
CA ARG A 295 12.39 -24.22 17.14
C ARG A 295 12.63 -24.85 18.50
N GLU A 296 13.38 -25.95 18.54
CA GLU A 296 13.72 -26.59 19.81
C GLU A 296 14.62 -25.71 20.68
N GLY A 297 15.58 -24.99 20.08
CA GLY A 297 16.45 -24.04 20.77
C GLY A 297 15.65 -22.96 21.49
N LEU A 298 14.71 -22.32 20.78
CA LEU A 298 13.78 -21.33 21.36
C LEU A 298 12.91 -21.95 22.46
N ALA A 299 12.34 -23.13 22.23
CA ALA A 299 11.48 -23.80 23.21
C ALA A 299 12.25 -24.23 24.48
N ARG A 300 13.52 -24.61 24.36
CA ARG A 300 14.38 -24.88 25.53
C ARG A 300 14.73 -23.60 26.28
N ALA A 301 15.15 -22.55 25.56
CA ALA A 301 15.55 -21.29 26.18
C ALA A 301 14.39 -20.61 26.94
N GLU A 302 13.16 -20.70 26.44
CA GLU A 302 11.97 -20.14 27.09
C GLU A 302 11.72 -20.76 28.47
N LYS A 303 12.04 -22.05 28.65
CA LYS A 303 11.91 -22.77 29.93
C LYS A 303 13.05 -22.46 30.92
N LEU A 304 14.16 -21.90 30.45
CA LEU A 304 15.27 -21.46 31.30
C LEU A 304 15.03 -20.05 31.82
N SER A 305 15.84 -19.58 32.76
CA SER A 305 15.82 -18.20 33.27
C SER A 305 17.23 -17.71 33.58
N GLY A 306 17.39 -16.40 33.82
CA GLY A 306 18.66 -15.78 34.19
C GLY A 306 19.80 -16.10 33.20
N GLN A 307 21.00 -16.35 33.72
CA GLN A 307 22.18 -16.60 32.89
C GLN A 307 22.03 -17.81 31.97
N ALA A 308 21.38 -18.89 32.43
CA ALA A 308 21.19 -20.09 31.62
C ALA A 308 20.36 -19.82 30.35
N ARG A 309 19.33 -18.97 30.44
CA ARG A 309 18.56 -18.53 29.27
C ARG A 309 19.43 -17.69 28.33
N ARG A 310 20.18 -16.74 28.88
CA ARG A 310 21.06 -15.87 28.08
C ARG A 310 22.11 -16.65 27.31
N ASP A 311 22.75 -17.62 27.95
CA ASP A 311 23.75 -18.47 27.32
C ASP A 311 23.14 -19.34 26.20
N ALA A 312 21.95 -19.89 26.43
CA ALA A 312 21.24 -20.69 25.43
C ALA A 312 20.84 -19.86 24.21
N LEU A 313 20.32 -18.64 24.41
CA LEU A 313 19.95 -17.73 23.33
C LEU A 313 21.16 -17.20 22.57
N THR A 314 22.24 -16.84 23.28
CA THR A 314 23.49 -16.38 22.66
C THR A 314 24.09 -17.45 21.75
N ARG A 315 24.07 -18.72 22.21
CA ARG A 315 24.51 -19.86 21.38
C ARG A 315 23.62 -20.02 20.16
N LEU A 316 22.30 -19.99 20.33
CA LEU A 316 21.36 -20.10 19.22
C LEU A 316 21.54 -18.96 18.20
N ALA A 317 21.72 -17.72 18.65
CA ALA A 317 21.98 -16.59 17.76
C ALA A 317 23.29 -16.76 16.96
N THR A 318 24.32 -17.31 17.59
CA THR A 318 25.60 -17.63 16.92
C THR A 318 25.41 -18.71 15.85
N GLU A 319 24.69 -19.78 16.18
CA GLU A 319 24.36 -20.86 15.23
C GLU A 319 23.58 -20.34 14.02
N LEU A 320 22.53 -19.54 14.26
CA LEU A 320 21.73 -18.91 13.20
C LEU A 320 22.56 -17.97 12.32
N SER A 321 23.47 -17.19 12.93
CA SER A 321 24.38 -16.32 12.19
C SER A 321 25.31 -17.11 11.27
N GLY A 322 25.77 -18.29 11.72
CA GLY A 322 26.55 -19.22 10.90
C GLY A 322 25.73 -19.84 9.76
N ASP A 323 24.49 -20.22 10.04
CA ASP A 323 23.58 -20.79 9.03
C ASP A 323 23.20 -19.78 7.94
N ALA A 324 23.21 -18.47 8.25
CA ALA A 324 22.83 -17.42 7.31
C ALA A 324 23.63 -17.44 6.00
N ALA A 325 24.91 -17.87 6.02
CA ALA A 325 25.74 -17.90 4.82
C ALA A 325 25.28 -18.95 3.78
N GLY A 326 24.69 -20.05 4.25
CA GLY A 326 24.18 -21.14 3.39
C GLY A 326 22.67 -21.09 3.15
N ALA A 327 21.98 -20.11 3.72
CA ALA A 327 20.53 -19.99 3.65
C ALA A 327 20.07 -19.34 2.34
N PRO A 328 18.96 -19.81 1.73
CA PRO A 328 18.34 -19.11 0.60
C PRO A 328 17.93 -17.66 0.95
N ASP A 329 17.44 -17.42 2.17
CA ASP A 329 17.08 -16.08 2.67
C ASP A 329 18.05 -15.62 3.75
N GLN A 330 19.28 -15.28 3.34
CA GLN A 330 20.35 -14.87 4.26
C GLN A 330 19.96 -13.66 5.12
N ALA A 331 19.24 -12.70 4.52
CA ALA A 331 18.84 -11.47 5.19
C ALA A 331 17.88 -11.78 6.35
N LYS A 332 16.84 -12.59 6.10
CA LYS A 332 15.87 -12.94 7.15
C LYS A 332 16.48 -13.84 8.23
N VAL A 333 17.43 -14.72 7.90
CA VAL A 333 18.16 -15.49 8.92
C VAL A 333 18.99 -14.57 9.83
N ARG A 334 19.65 -13.54 9.27
CA ARG A 334 20.35 -12.52 10.08
C ARG A 334 19.40 -11.71 10.95
N THR A 335 18.23 -11.35 10.43
CA THR A 335 17.18 -10.68 11.22
C THR A 335 16.70 -11.57 12.37
N LEU A 336 16.46 -12.85 12.13
CA LEU A 336 16.13 -13.82 13.19
C LEU A 336 17.25 -13.91 14.23
N ALA A 337 18.51 -14.03 13.81
CA ALA A 337 19.66 -14.07 14.73
C ALA A 337 19.75 -12.79 15.60
N THR A 338 19.46 -11.63 15.01
CA THR A 338 19.39 -10.35 15.74
C THR A 338 18.26 -10.37 16.76
N ALA A 339 17.05 -10.79 16.37
CA ALA A 339 15.92 -10.90 17.30
C ALA A 339 16.19 -11.87 18.47
N VAL A 340 16.92 -12.97 18.24
CA VAL A 340 17.36 -13.89 19.29
C VAL A 340 18.44 -13.26 20.18
N THR A 341 19.32 -12.43 19.62
CA THR A 341 20.32 -11.67 20.37
C THR A 341 19.66 -10.64 21.29
N ASP A 342 18.70 -9.88 20.77
CA ASP A 342 17.93 -8.91 21.55
C ASP A 342 17.16 -9.59 22.68
N LEU A 343 16.61 -10.77 22.43
CA LEU A 343 15.96 -11.60 23.45
C LEU A 343 16.93 -12.10 24.53
N ALA A 344 18.20 -12.34 24.19
CA ALA A 344 19.24 -12.69 25.17
C ALA A 344 19.66 -11.49 26.03
N ALA A 345 19.56 -10.27 25.50
CA ALA A 345 19.86 -9.04 26.21
C ALA A 345 18.68 -8.50 27.02
N ALA A 346 17.46 -9.01 26.77
CA ALA A 346 16.27 -8.62 27.51
C ALA A 346 16.40 -8.99 29.01
N PRO A 347 15.89 -8.12 29.92
CA PRO A 347 16.03 -8.29 31.36
C PRO A 347 15.35 -9.54 31.95
#